data_AF-A0A7C8B4S2-F1
#
_entry.id   AF-A0A7C8B4S2-F1
#
_cell.length_a   1.000
_cell.length_b   1.000
_cell.length_c   1.000
_cell.angle_alpha   90.00
_cell.angle_beta   90.00
_cell.angle_gamma   90.00
#
_symmetry.space_group_name_H-M   'P 1'
#
loop_
_entity.id
_entity.type
_entity.pdbx_description
1 polymer ?
#
loop_
_entity_poly.entity_id
_entity_poly.type
_entity_poly.pdbx_seq_one_letter_code
_entity_poly.pdbx_strand_id
1 'polypeptide(L)'
;MTVHHCVEQRYEDAYESIHAALIEQVRQNPAEAARTIRKTLTSLYVRQGNDWTGRGDIGNAGINATIAAHECVLAEVSHQLLKQ
;
A
#
# COMPACT_ATOMS: atom_id res chain seq x y z
N MET A 1 -16.31 -14.62 15.97
CA MET A 1 -15.29 -14.13 15.02
C MET A 1 -15.49 -14.87 13.71
N THR A 2 -15.83 -14.17 12.63
CA THR A 2 -16.12 -14.76 11.31
C THR A 2 -14.90 -14.58 10.39
N VAL A 3 -14.78 -15.39 9.33
CA VAL A 3 -13.69 -15.28 8.35
C VAL A 3 -13.64 -13.87 7.73
N HIS A 4 -14.79 -13.26 7.46
CA HIS A 4 -14.90 -11.87 7.00
C HIS A 4 -14.21 -10.88 7.94
N HIS A 5 -14.43 -11.01 9.25
CA HIS A 5 -13.80 -10.14 10.23
C HIS A 5 -12.27 -10.29 10.22
N CYS A 6 -11.75 -11.51 10.07
CA CYS A 6 -10.30 -11.71 10.00
C CYS A 6 -9.67 -11.11 8.72
N VAL A 7 -10.40 -11.12 7.60
CA VAL A 7 -9.98 -10.49 6.34
C VAL A 7 -9.94 -8.97 6.46
N GLU A 8 -10.98 -8.38 7.04
CA GLU A 8 -11.08 -6.95 7.31
C GLU A 8 -9.96 -6.47 8.26
N GLN A 9 -9.80 -7.14 9.40
CA GLN A 9 -8.70 -6.84 10.34
C GLN A 9 -7.33 -6.94 9.67
N ARG A 10 -7.11 -8.00 8.87
CA ARG A 10 -5.85 -8.18 8.16
C ARG A 10 -5.57 -7.04 7.17
N TYR A 11 -6.62 -6.54 6.52
CA TYR A 11 -6.53 -5.40 5.62
C TYR A 11 -6.16 -4.13 6.38
N GLU A 12 -6.93 -3.79 7.43
CA GLU A 12 -6.74 -2.60 8.26
C GLU A 12 -5.32 -2.55 8.85
N ASP A 13 -4.89 -3.64 9.50
CA ASP A 13 -3.57 -3.75 10.12
C ASP A 13 -2.43 -3.48 9.11
N ALA A 14 -2.53 -4.05 7.89
CA ALA A 14 -1.53 -3.80 6.86
C ALA A 14 -1.59 -2.36 6.36
N TYR A 15 -2.79 -1.85 6.13
CA TYR A 15 -2.97 -0.51 5.58
C TYR A 15 -2.38 0.52 6.52
N GLU A 16 -2.77 0.51 7.80
CA GLU A 16 -2.30 1.46 8.80
C GLU A 16 -0.79 1.41 9.00
N SER A 17 -0.23 0.19 9.10
CA SER A 17 1.21 0.00 9.29
C SER A 17 2.01 0.54 8.11
N ILE A 18 1.62 0.20 6.88
CA ILE A 18 2.32 0.65 5.67
C ILE A 18 2.15 2.16 5.48
N HIS A 19 0.93 2.67 5.67
CA HIS A 19 0.64 4.10 5.54
C HIS A 19 1.51 4.92 6.51
N ALA A 20 1.55 4.55 7.79
CA ALA A 20 2.36 5.24 8.80
C ALA A 20 3.86 5.27 8.42
N ALA A 21 4.39 4.14 7.93
CA ALA A 21 5.79 4.06 7.49
C ALA A 21 6.07 4.98 6.27
N LEU A 22 5.17 5.00 5.29
CA LEU A 22 5.32 5.83 4.09
C LEU A 22 5.22 7.32 4.40
N ILE A 23 4.33 7.73 5.31
CA ILE A 23 4.24 9.14 5.75
C ILE A 23 5.54 9.61 6.38
N GLU A 24 6.21 8.76 7.17
CA GLU A 24 7.51 9.11 7.73
C GLU A 24 8.59 9.29 6.66
N GLN A 25 8.58 8.45 5.62
CA GLN A 25 9.48 8.63 4.47
C GLN A 25 9.19 9.92 3.70
N VAL A 26 7.92 10.27 3.50
CA VAL A 26 7.50 11.52 2.84
C VAL A 26 7.99 12.73 3.62
N ARG A 27 7.90 12.73 4.95
CA ARG A 27 8.39 13.83 5.80
C ARG A 27 9.88 14.08 5.62
N GLN A 28 10.67 13.03 5.41
CA GLN A 28 12.12 13.14 5.24
C GLN A 28 12.49 13.65 3.84
N ASN A 29 11.87 13.10 2.79
CA ASN A 29 12.08 13.55 1.42
C ASN A 29 10.89 13.19 0.52
N PRO A 30 9.98 14.15 0.25
CA PRO A 30 8.76 13.90 -0.53
C PRO A 30 9.04 13.38 -1.95
N ALA A 31 10.04 13.95 -2.63
CA ALA A 31 10.35 13.59 -4.02
C ALA A 31 10.93 12.17 -4.13
N GLU A 32 11.84 11.81 -3.21
CA GLU A 32 12.41 10.47 -3.16
C GLU A 32 11.38 9.42 -2.74
N ALA A 33 10.53 9.75 -1.76
CA ALA A 33 9.44 8.89 -1.33
C ALA A 33 8.49 8.59 -2.49
N ALA A 34 8.04 9.61 -3.24
CA ALA A 34 7.19 9.43 -4.41
C ALA A 34 7.82 8.54 -5.49
N ARG A 35 9.14 8.69 -5.73
CA ARG A 35 9.88 7.85 -6.67
C ARG A 35 9.94 6.39 -6.20
N THR A 36 10.20 6.17 -4.92
CA THR A 36 10.27 4.84 -4.31
C THR A 36 8.91 4.16 -4.33
N ILE A 37 7.85 4.87 -3.93
CA ILE A 37 6.48 4.36 -3.94
C ILE A 37 6.06 3.87 -5.34
N ARG A 38 6.34 4.64 -6.40
CA ARG A 38 6.06 4.22 -7.78
C ARG A 38 6.76 2.91 -8.16
N LYS A 39 8.03 2.75 -7.80
CA LYS A 39 8.78 1.51 -8.06
C LYS A 39 8.18 0.33 -7.31
N THR A 40 7.81 0.54 -6.05
CA THR A 40 7.19 -0.50 -5.22
C THR A 40 5.83 -0.92 -5.79
N LEU A 41 4.99 0.03 -6.19
CA LEU A 41 3.69 -0.25 -6.81
C LEU A 41 3.81 -1.11 -8.07
N THR A 42 4.78 -0.84 -8.95
CA THR A 42 5.04 -1.69 -10.13
C THR A 42 5.25 -3.15 -9.72
N SER A 43 6.08 -3.40 -8.71
CA SER A 43 6.34 -4.76 -8.21
C SER A 43 5.11 -5.37 -7.53
N LEU A 44 4.34 -4.58 -6.78
CA LEU A 44 3.13 -5.04 -6.10
C LEU A 44 2.04 -5.45 -7.09
N TYR A 45 1.85 -4.70 -8.18
CA TYR A 45 0.88 -5.07 -9.22
C TYR A 45 1.22 -6.38 -9.92
N VAL A 46 2.49 -6.59 -10.26
CA VAL A 46 2.95 -7.87 -10.81
C VAL A 46 2.65 -9.00 -9.81
N ARG A 47 2.94 -8.80 -8.52
CA ARG A 47 2.67 -9.79 -7.48
C ARG A 47 1.17 -10.07 -7.30
N GLN A 48 0.33 -9.03 -7.35
CA GLN A 48 -1.13 -9.16 -7.25
C GLN A 48 -1.69 -9.98 -8.41
N GLY A 49 -1.24 -9.71 -9.64
CA GLY A 49 -1.62 -10.50 -10.83
C GLY A 49 -1.08 -11.92 -10.82
N ASN A 50 0.11 -12.13 -10.23
CA ASN A 50 0.73 -13.45 -10.07
C ASN A 50 0.14 -14.21 -8.87
N ASP A 51 -1.15 -14.53 -8.95
CA ASP A 51 -1.88 -15.31 -7.94
C ASP A 51 -2.45 -16.64 -8.45
N TRP A 52 -1.82 -17.21 -9.48
CA TRP A 52 -2.22 -18.47 -10.12
C TRP A 52 -2.37 -19.67 -9.17
N THR A 53 -1.63 -19.71 -8.05
CA THR A 53 -1.75 -20.76 -7.02
C THR A 53 -2.79 -20.46 -5.94
N GLY A 54 -3.36 -19.26 -5.96
CA GLY A 54 -4.22 -18.71 -4.91
C GLY A 54 -3.45 -18.32 -3.64
N ARG A 55 -3.65 -17.09 -3.15
CA ARG A 55 -3.15 -16.63 -1.84
C ARG A 55 -4.17 -16.74 -0.71
N GLY A 56 -5.42 -17.02 -1.06
CA GLY A 56 -6.56 -16.94 -0.16
C GLY A 56 -6.90 -15.49 0.25
N ASP A 57 -8.07 -15.32 0.85
CA ASP A 57 -8.62 -13.98 1.15
C ASP A 57 -7.75 -13.18 2.11
N ILE A 58 -7.14 -13.83 3.11
CA ILE A 58 -6.21 -13.20 4.06
C ILE A 58 -4.95 -12.69 3.34
N GLY A 59 -4.38 -13.50 2.44
CA GLY A 59 -3.22 -13.12 1.64
C GLY A 59 -3.53 -11.97 0.68
N ASN A 60 -4.69 -12.02 0.06
CA ASN A 60 -5.18 -10.98 -0.85
C ASN A 60 -5.49 -9.67 -0.11
N ALA A 61 -6.10 -9.74 1.07
CA ALA A 61 -6.30 -8.57 1.94
C ALA A 61 -4.99 -7.84 2.24
N GLY A 62 -3.93 -8.59 2.59
CA GLY A 62 -2.62 -8.00 2.86
C GLY A 62 -1.99 -7.29 1.65
N ILE A 63 -2.03 -7.90 0.46
CA ILE A 63 -1.53 -7.26 -0.77
C ILE A 63 -2.37 -6.05 -1.15
N ASN A 64 -3.69 -6.16 -1.10
CA ASN A 64 -4.61 -5.08 -1.45
C ASN A 64 -4.43 -3.88 -0.53
N ALA A 65 -4.33 -4.11 0.79
CA ALA A 65 -4.06 -3.06 1.77
C ALA A 65 -2.72 -2.36 1.52
N THR A 66 -1.68 -3.13 1.19
CA THR A 66 -0.35 -2.58 0.90
C THR A 66 -0.40 -1.69 -0.35
N ILE A 67 -1.05 -2.14 -1.43
CA ILE A 67 -1.22 -1.35 -2.65
C ILE A 67 -1.99 -0.07 -2.35
N ALA A 68 -3.15 -0.18 -1.70
CA ALA A 68 -3.99 0.97 -1.38
C ALA A 68 -3.25 2.03 -0.56
N ALA A 69 -2.46 1.62 0.44
CA ALA A 69 -1.66 2.55 1.24
C ALA A 69 -0.60 3.28 0.39
N HIS A 70 0.06 2.58 -0.53
CA HIS A 70 1.04 3.18 -1.45
C HIS A 70 0.37 4.16 -2.42
N GLU A 71 -0.77 3.80 -3.01
CA GLU A 71 -1.50 4.68 -3.92
C GLU A 71 -2.00 5.94 -3.23
N CYS A 72 -2.56 5.80 -2.02
CA CYS A 72 -3.05 6.91 -1.22
C CYS A 72 -1.93 7.93 -0.94
N VAL A 73 -0.80 7.47 -0.38
CA VAL A 73 0.33 8.36 -0.07
C VAL A 73 0.94 8.95 -1.35
N LEU A 74 0.98 8.20 -2.46
CA LEU A 74 1.46 8.74 -3.74
C LEU A 74 0.58 9.90 -4.23
N ALA A 75 -0.75 9.77 -4.10
CA ALA A 75 -1.68 10.81 -4.51
C ALA A 75 -1.50 12.07 -3.64
N GLU A 76 -1.39 11.89 -2.32
CA GLU A 76 -1.16 12.98 -1.37
C GLU A 76 0.13 13.75 -1.65
N VAL A 77 1.26 13.03 -1.78
CA VAL A 77 2.57 13.67 -2.01
C VAL A 77 2.65 14.31 -3.39
N SER A 78 2.04 13.71 -4.42
CA SER A 78 2.00 14.30 -5.76
C SER A 78 1.23 15.60 -5.77
N HIS A 79 0.10 15.66 -5.04
CA HIS A 79 -0.67 16.88 -4.89
C HIS A 79 0.07 17.96 -4.09
N GLN A 80 0.87 17.59 -3.07
CA GLN A 80 1.72 18.53 -2.34
C GLN A 80 2.82 19.13 -3.23
N LEU A 81 3.48 18.30 -4.05
CA LEU A 81 4.55 18.75 -4.95
C LEU A 81 4.05 19.64 -6.09
N LEU A 82 2.80 19.48 -6.54
CA LEU A 82 2.20 20.34 -7.56
C LEU A 82 1.80 21.73 -7.06
N LYS A 83 1.75 21.94 -5.73
CA LYS A 83 1.38 23.21 -5.10
C LYS A 83 2.57 24.09 -4.72
N GLN A 84 3.79 23.62 -4.94
CA GLN A 84 5.04 24.33 -4.65
C GLN A 84 5.56 25.03 -5.91
#